data_AF-A0A1J3GV68-F1
#
_entry.id   AF-A0A1J3GV68-F1
#
_cell.length_a   1.000
_cell.length_b   1.000
_cell.length_c   1.000
_cell.angle_alpha   90.00
_cell.angle_beta   90.00
_cell.angle_gamma   90.00
#
_symmetry.space_group_name_H-M   'P 1'
#
loop_
_entity.id
_entity.type
_entity.pdbx_description
1 polymer ?
#
loop_
_entity_poly.entity_id
_entity_poly.type
_entity_poly.pdbx_seq_one_letter_code
_entity_poly.pdbx_strand_id
1 'polypeptide(L)'
;WNVMISGYGKHGECESAIEIFDLLREEKVEPNLATFTAVLSACSHSGDVEKGSQVFRLMQEEYGYKPSTEHVGCMVDLLGRFGRLREAKEVIDHMSEPSSSVYSSLLGACRQHLDP
;
A
#
# COMPACT_ATOMS: atom_id res chain seq x y z
N TRP A 1 -18.03 -2.58 1.31
CA TRP A 1 -16.62 -2.92 1.55
C TRP A 1 -15.69 -1.72 1.42
N ASN A 2 -15.40 -1.21 0.21
CA ASN A 2 -14.38 -0.15 0.01
C ASN A 2 -14.61 1.11 0.85
N VAL A 3 -15.85 1.60 0.98
CA VAL A 3 -16.16 2.77 1.81
C VAL A 3 -15.81 2.54 3.29
N MET A 4 -16.09 1.34 3.82
CA MET A 4 -15.77 1.00 5.21
C MET A 4 -14.24 0.89 5.41
N ILE A 5 -13.55 0.19 4.51
CA ILE A 5 -12.09 0.02 4.57
C ILE A 5 -11.38 1.37 4.45
N SER A 6 -11.77 2.21 3.48
CA SER A 6 -11.23 3.57 3.34
C SER A 6 -11.57 4.45 4.55
N GLY A 7 -12.73 4.26 5.16
CA GLY A 7 -13.14 4.96 6.38
C GLY A 7 -12.17 4.68 7.53
N TYR A 8 -11.93 3.41 7.85
CA TYR A 8 -10.96 3.00 8.86
C TYR A 8 -9.53 3.43 8.50
N GLY A 9 -9.12 3.25 7.24
CA GLY A 9 -7.80 3.64 6.76
C GLY A 9 -7.49 5.14 6.89
N LYS A 10 -8.49 6.02 6.70
CA LYS A 10 -8.32 7.47 6.90
C LYS A 10 -8.09 7.87 8.37
N HIS A 11 -8.51 7.04 9.31
CA HIS A 11 -8.33 7.27 10.74
C HIS A 11 -7.11 6.52 11.31
N GLY A 12 -6.31 5.87 10.45
CA GLY A 12 -5.15 5.09 10.87
C GLY A 12 -5.50 3.74 11.51
N GLU A 13 -6.77 3.33 11.46
CA GLU A 13 -7.26 2.08 12.05
C GLU A 13 -7.02 0.92 11.07
N CYS A 14 -5.75 0.57 10.87
CA CYS A 14 -5.35 -0.47 9.92
C CYS A 14 -5.89 -1.86 10.29
N GLU A 15 -5.89 -2.21 11.58
CA GLU A 15 -6.45 -3.48 12.04
C GLU A 15 -7.92 -3.63 11.64
N SER A 16 -8.75 -2.62 11.91
CA SER A 16 -10.17 -2.62 11.52
C SER A 16 -10.35 -2.61 10.00
N ALA A 17 -9.49 -1.90 9.26
CA ALA A 17 -9.51 -1.96 7.79
C ALA A 17 -9.22 -3.39 7.26
N ILE A 18 -8.30 -4.11 7.91
CA ILE A 18 -7.97 -5.50 7.57
C ILE A 18 -9.07 -6.46 7.98
N GLU A 19 -9.70 -6.30 9.15
CA GLU A 19 -10.84 -7.12 9.58
C GLU A 19 -11.99 -7.06 8.57
N ILE A 20 -12.30 -5.85 8.07
CA ILE A 20 -13.33 -5.68 7.02
C ILE A 20 -12.88 -6.29 5.69
N PHE A 21 -11.59 -6.25 5.36
CA PHE A 21 -11.05 -6.90 4.18
C PHE A 21 -11.11 -8.43 4.27
N ASP A 22 -10.80 -9.00 5.43
CA ASP A 22 -10.89 -10.44 5.67
C ASP A 22 -12.35 -10.91 5.65
N LEU A 23 -13.28 -10.14 6.24
CA LEU A 23 -14.71 -10.44 6.18
C LEU A 23 -15.24 -10.43 4.73
N LEU A 24 -14.80 -9.48 3.89
CA LEU A 24 -15.12 -9.47 2.46
C LEU A 24 -14.69 -10.79 1.78
N ARG A 25 -13.52 -11.33 2.14
CA ARG A 25 -12.98 -12.58 1.57
C ARG A 25 -13.73 -13.80 2.09
N GLU A 26 -14.07 -13.83 3.38
CA GLU A 26 -14.87 -14.89 4.00
C GLU A 26 -16.27 -15.00 3.38
N GLU A 27 -16.89 -13.86 3.06
CA GLU A 27 -18.15 -13.79 2.33
C GLU A 27 -18.01 -14.13 0.82
N LYS A 28 -16.81 -14.49 0.36
CA LYS A 28 -16.48 -14.83 -1.02
C LYS A 28 -16.78 -13.70 -2.01
N VAL A 29 -16.75 -12.46 -1.52
CA VAL A 29 -16.84 -11.27 -2.36
C VAL A 29 -15.43 -10.96 -2.85
N GLU A 30 -15.26 -10.86 -4.17
CA GLU A 30 -13.93 -10.65 -4.74
C GLU A 30 -13.46 -9.20 -4.50
N PRO A 31 -12.28 -9.00 -3.87
CA PRO A 31 -11.68 -7.69 -3.76
C PRO A 31 -11.25 -7.18 -5.14
N ASN A 32 -11.42 -5.88 -5.38
CA ASN A 32 -10.96 -5.23 -6.60
C ASN A 32 -9.78 -4.29 -6.32
N LEU A 33 -9.23 -3.68 -7.37
CA LEU A 33 -8.13 -2.73 -7.27
C LEU A 33 -8.39 -1.60 -6.25
N ALA A 34 -9.60 -1.07 -6.21
CA ALA A 34 -9.95 -0.03 -5.23
C ALA A 34 -10.00 -0.57 -3.79
N THR A 35 -10.35 -1.84 -3.59
CA THR A 35 -10.25 -2.51 -2.28
C THR A 35 -8.79 -2.58 -1.82
N PHE A 36 -7.88 -3.05 -2.67
CA PHE A 36 -6.46 -3.15 -2.33
C PHE A 36 -5.83 -1.77 -2.06
N THR A 37 -6.14 -0.76 -2.89
CA THR A 37 -5.69 0.61 -2.64
C THR A 37 -6.14 1.12 -1.26
N ALA A 38 -7.39 0.85 -0.86
CA ALA A 38 -7.90 1.26 0.44
C ALA A 38 -7.17 0.59 1.61
N VAL A 39 -6.90 -0.72 1.52
CA VAL A 39 -6.17 -1.46 2.55
C VAL A 39 -4.70 -1.01 2.64
N LEU A 40 -4.03 -0.85 1.49
CA LEU A 40 -2.63 -0.41 1.45
C LEU A 40 -2.48 1.02 1.99
N SER A 41 -3.42 1.91 1.69
CA SER A 41 -3.44 3.26 2.27
C SER A 41 -3.59 3.22 3.80
N ALA A 42 -4.42 2.31 4.33
CA ALA A 42 -4.55 2.11 5.78
C ALA A 42 -3.22 1.62 6.41
N CYS A 43 -2.54 0.69 5.75
CA CYS A 43 -1.20 0.23 6.18
C CYS A 43 -0.19 1.38 6.15
N SER A 44 -0.21 2.22 5.10
CA SER A 44 0.66 3.39 4.96
C SER A 44 0.48 4.40 6.09
N HIS A 45 -0.77 4.68 6.48
CA HIS A 45 -1.06 5.64 7.55
C HIS A 45 -0.71 5.13 8.95
N SER A 46 -0.88 3.83 9.19
CA SER A 46 -0.55 3.19 10.48
C SER A 46 0.93 2.83 10.61
N GLY A 47 1.63 2.70 9.49
CA GLY A 47 3.02 2.23 9.45
C GLY A 47 3.19 0.72 9.55
N ASP A 48 2.12 -0.05 9.32
CA ASP A 48 2.18 -1.51 9.34
C ASP A 48 2.79 -2.06 8.03
N VAL A 49 4.12 -2.08 8.00
CA VAL A 49 4.92 -2.48 6.83
C VAL A 49 4.69 -3.94 6.47
N GLU A 50 4.61 -4.81 7.47
CA GLU A 50 4.39 -6.25 7.31
C GLU A 50 3.05 -6.53 6.66
N LYS A 51 1.94 -5.99 7.19
CA LYS A 51 0.60 -6.16 6.60
C LYS A 51 0.52 -5.55 5.21
N GLY A 52 1.04 -4.33 5.02
CA GLY A 52 1.04 -3.68 3.70
C GLY A 52 1.74 -4.52 2.64
N SER A 53 2.91 -5.08 2.99
CA SER A 53 3.68 -5.97 2.10
C SER A 53 2.97 -7.29 1.82
N GLN A 54 2.30 -7.88 2.82
CA GLN A 54 1.49 -9.09 2.63
C GLN A 54 0.32 -8.84 1.68
N VAL A 55 -0.44 -7.76 1.89
CA VAL A 55 -1.58 -7.38 1.05
C VAL A 55 -1.13 -7.08 -0.38
N PHE A 56 0.01 -6.41 -0.56
CA PHE A 56 0.54 -6.11 -1.89
C PHE A 56 0.98 -7.36 -2.66
N ARG A 57 1.55 -8.36 -1.98
CA ARG A 57 1.85 -9.67 -2.59
C ARG A 57 0.59 -10.46 -2.89
N LEU A 58 -0.34 -10.53 -1.92
CA LEU A 58 -1.64 -11.19 -2.07
C LEU A 58 -2.36 -10.73 -3.34
N MET A 59 -2.43 -9.41 -3.55
CA MET A 59 -3.04 -8.79 -4.73
C MET A 59 -2.46 -9.32 -6.05
N GLN A 60 -1.14 -9.52 -6.11
CA GLN A 60 -0.43 -9.92 -7.33
C GLN A 60 -0.43 -11.44 -7.52
N GLU A 61 -0.15 -12.19 -6.46
CA GLU A 61 0.08 -13.63 -6.51
C GLU A 61 -1.22 -14.43 -6.50
N GLU A 62 -2.18 -14.06 -5.65
CA GLU A 62 -3.45 -14.80 -5.53
C GLU A 62 -4.54 -14.23 -6.44
N TYR A 63 -4.62 -12.90 -6.58
CA TYR A 63 -5.66 -12.25 -7.39
C TYR A 63 -5.20 -11.85 -8.79
N GLY A 64 -3.89 -11.97 -9.10
CA GLY A 64 -3.37 -11.71 -10.44
C GLY A 64 -3.40 -10.23 -10.87
N TYR A 65 -3.65 -9.30 -9.95
CA TYR A 65 -3.73 -7.88 -10.28
C TYR A 65 -2.33 -7.28 -10.43
N LYS A 66 -2.14 -6.52 -11.52
CA LYS A 66 -0.95 -5.69 -11.69
C LYS A 66 -1.06 -4.43 -10.83
N PRO A 67 -0.01 -4.05 -10.08
CA PRO A 67 -0.02 -2.82 -9.30
C PRO A 67 -0.22 -1.59 -10.19
N SER A 68 -1.17 -0.72 -9.81
CA SER A 68 -1.28 0.63 -10.38
C SER A 68 -0.39 1.62 -9.65
N THR A 69 -0.26 2.83 -10.21
CA THR A 69 0.45 3.96 -9.59
C THR A 69 -0.03 4.26 -8.18
N GLU A 70 -1.33 4.13 -7.89
CA GLU A 70 -1.90 4.36 -6.56
C GLU A 70 -1.42 3.31 -5.54
N HIS A 71 -1.39 2.03 -5.93
CA HIS A 71 -0.91 0.94 -5.07
C HIS A 71 0.58 1.14 -4.75
N VAL A 72 1.38 1.45 -5.77
CA VAL A 72 2.82 1.71 -5.60
C VAL A 72 3.06 2.98 -4.78
N GLY A 73 2.26 4.03 -4.99
CA GLY A 73 2.30 5.24 -4.18
C GLY A 73 2.09 4.94 -2.69
N CYS A 74 1.12 4.10 -2.33
CA CYS A 74 0.92 3.65 -0.95
C CYS A 74 2.13 2.89 -0.41
N MET A 75 2.71 1.98 -1.20
CA MET A 75 3.89 1.21 -0.77
C MET A 75 5.13 2.09 -0.61
N VAL A 76 5.34 3.07 -1.48
CA VAL A 76 6.48 4.01 -1.39
C VAL A 76 6.34 4.93 -0.19
N ASP A 77 5.13 5.43 0.08
CA ASP A 77 4.86 6.23 1.30
C ASP A 77 5.10 5.39 2.57
N LEU A 78 4.55 4.18 2.62
CA LEU A 78 4.75 3.24 3.73
C LEU A 78 6.23 2.91 3.93
N LEU A 79 6.93 2.42 2.92
CA LEU A 79 8.34 2.02 3.05
C LEU A 79 9.25 3.22 3.30
N GLY A 80 8.96 4.35 2.64
CA GLY A 80 9.74 5.58 2.72
C GLY A 80 9.74 6.21 4.11
N ARG A 81 8.56 6.34 4.75
CA ARG A 81 8.45 6.92 6.10
C ARG A 81 9.25 6.14 7.14
N PHE A 82 9.38 4.83 6.97
CA PHE A 82 10.08 3.95 7.89
C PHE A 82 11.49 3.57 7.43
N GLY A 83 12.10 4.37 6.53
CA GLY A 83 13.51 4.25 6.16
C GLY A 83 13.85 3.05 5.27
N ARG A 84 12.85 2.29 4.79
CA ARG A 84 13.02 1.12 3.90
C ARG A 84 13.17 1.57 2.43
N LEU A 85 14.05 2.53 2.20
CA LEU A 85 14.20 3.24 0.91
C LEU A 85 14.60 2.31 -0.25
N ARG A 86 15.40 1.27 0.03
CA ARG A 86 15.78 0.29 -0.99
C ARG A 86 14.58 -0.50 -1.50
N GLU A 87 13.75 -0.97 -0.58
CA GLU A 87 12.53 -1.70 -0.92
C GLU A 87 11.51 -0.79 -1.61
N ALA A 88 11.40 0.47 -1.17
CA ALA A 88 10.57 1.46 -1.86
C ALA A 88 11.01 1.64 -3.33
N LYS A 89 12.31 1.69 -3.59
CA LYS A 89 12.86 1.74 -4.94
C LYS A 89 12.58 0.46 -5.72
N GLU A 90 12.76 -0.71 -5.10
CA GLU A 90 12.47 -2.00 -5.75
C GLU A 90 11.01 -2.06 -6.18
N VAL A 91 10.04 -1.63 -5.36
CA VAL A 91 8.62 -1.60 -5.76
C VAL A 91 8.39 -0.72 -7.00
N ILE A 92 9.07 0.42 -7.11
CA ILE A 92 8.99 1.29 -8.29
C ILE A 92 9.63 0.62 -9.52
N ASP A 93 10.79 -0.04 -9.35
CA ASP A 93 11.53 -0.69 -10.44
C ASP A 93 10.75 -1.85 -11.08
N HIS A 94 9.77 -2.44 -10.36
CA HIS A 94 8.87 -3.47 -10.90
C HIS A 94 7.74 -2.90 -11.77
N MET A 95 7.57 -1.57 -11.83
CA MET A 95 6.63 -0.94 -12.75
C MET A 95 7.25 -0.81 -14.15
N SER A 96 6.49 -1.15 -15.19
CA SER A 96 6.91 -0.89 -16.57
C SER A 96 6.98 0.59 -16.91
N GLU A 97 6.05 1.38 -16.35
CA GLU A 97 5.94 2.83 -16.57
C GLU A 97 5.68 3.56 -15.24
N PRO A 98 6.73 3.74 -14.40
CA PRO A 98 6.60 4.47 -13.15
C PRO A 98 6.34 5.97 -13.42
N SER A 99 5.34 6.53 -12.74
CA SER A 99 5.03 7.95 -12.84
C SER A 99 6.09 8.82 -12.13
N SER A 100 6.16 10.09 -12.49
CA SER A 100 7.01 11.06 -11.77
C SER A 100 6.61 11.23 -10.29
N SER A 101 5.34 10.97 -9.96
CA SER A 101 4.82 11.10 -8.59
C SER A 101 5.40 10.07 -7.62
N VAL A 102 5.62 8.82 -8.05
CA VAL A 102 6.22 7.78 -7.18
C VAL A 102 7.69 8.07 -6.89
N TYR A 103 8.47 8.54 -7.89
CA TYR A 103 9.84 8.99 -7.66
C TYR A 103 9.92 10.23 -6.77
N SER A 104 9.00 11.19 -6.94
CA SER A 104 8.94 12.38 -6.08
C SER A 104 8.68 12.00 -4.62
N SER A 105 7.83 10.99 -4.38
CA SER A 105 7.55 10.46 -3.05
C SER A 105 8.78 9.78 -2.44
N LEU A 106 9.49 8.96 -3.23
CA LEU A 106 10.75 8.32 -2.79
C LEU A 106 11.83 9.36 -2.47
N LEU A 107 12.02 10.38 -3.30
CA LEU A 107 12.98 11.46 -3.06
C LEU A 107 12.64 12.25 -1.79
N GLY A 108 11.35 12.52 -1.56
CA GLY A 108 10.86 13.13 -0.33
C GLY A 108 11.26 12.33 0.91
N ALA A 109 11.05 11.01 0.88
CA ALA A 109 11.48 10.10 1.94
C ALA A 109 13.00 10.05 2.10
N CYS A 110 13.76 9.99 0.99
CA CYS A 110 15.23 10.00 1.04
C CYS A 110 15.76 11.25 1.74
N ARG A 111 15.20 12.43 1.46
CA ARG A 111 15.60 13.68 2.13
C ARG A 111 15.38 13.62 3.64
N GLN A 112 14.29 13.02 4.11
CA GLN A 112 14.00 12.88 5.54
C GLN A 112 14.98 11.95 6.28
N HIS A 113 15.59 10.99 5.58
CA HIS A 113 16.46 9.97 6.17
C HIS A 113 17.96 10.15 5.85
N LEU A 114 18.31 11.04 4.92
CA LEU A 114 19.69 11.33 4.52
C LEU A 114 20.18 12.71 5.01
N ASP A 115 19.31 13.56 5.58
CA ASP A 115 19.72 14.74 6.34
C ASP A 115 20.02 14.33 7.81
N PRO A 116 21.27 14.47 8.29
CA PRO A 116 21.66 14.15 9.68
C PRO A 116 21.07 15.08 10.74
#